data_AF-A0AA41X120-F1
#
_entry.id   AF-A0AA41X120-F1
#
_cell.length_a   1.000
_cell.length_b   1.000
_cell.length_c   1.000
_cell.angle_alpha   90.00
_cell.angle_beta   90.00
_cell.angle_gamma   90.00
#
_symmetry.space_group_name_H-M   'P 1'
#
loop_
_entity.id
_entity.type
_entity.pdbx_description
1 polymer ?
#
loop_
_entity_poly.entity_id
_entity_poly.type
_entity_poly.pdbx_seq_one_letter_code
_entity_poly.pdbx_strand_id
1 'polypeptide(L)'
;MEEKGFSVIPGETVWTQHKAKSASPKKRANELQAMIEDKNIDIIIPPWGGELLIEILEYLDFTKWKAKWVLGYSDTSVLLLAATLNTGIATA
;
A
#
# COMPACT_ATOMS: atom_id res chain seq x y z
N MET A 1 5.11 -8.49 -15.15
CA MET A 1 6.17 -8.19 -14.15
C MET A 1 7.13 -9.35 -14.04
N GLU A 2 6.63 -10.56 -13.86
CA GLU A 2 7.45 -11.79 -13.84
C GLU A 2 8.27 -11.99 -15.11
N GLU A 3 7.68 -11.79 -16.30
CA GLU A 3 8.40 -11.82 -17.59
C GLU A 3 9.53 -10.78 -17.69
N LYS A 4 9.46 -9.70 -16.90
CA LYS A 4 10.49 -8.67 -16.81
C LYS A 4 11.54 -8.99 -15.73
N GLY A 5 11.48 -10.17 -15.10
CA GLY A 5 12.43 -10.64 -14.09
C GLY A 5 12.10 -10.26 -12.65
N PHE A 6 10.93 -9.67 -12.38
CA PHE A 6 10.53 -9.31 -11.01
C PHE A 6 9.83 -10.47 -10.30
N SER A 7 10.17 -10.70 -9.03
CA SER A 7 9.37 -11.55 -8.14
C SER A 7 8.11 -10.78 -7.71
N VAL A 8 6.93 -11.32 -8.02
CA VAL A 8 5.65 -10.67 -7.68
C VAL A 8 5.01 -11.42 -6.51
N ILE A 9 4.67 -10.68 -5.45
CA ILE A 9 4.01 -11.24 -4.27
C ILE A 9 2.66 -10.55 -4.12
N PRO A 10 1.54 -11.18 -4.53
CA PRO A 10 0.22 -10.62 -4.31
C PRO A 10 -0.13 -10.68 -2.81
N GLY A 11 -0.71 -9.60 -2.28
CA GLY A 11 -1.35 -9.63 -0.96
C GLY A 11 -2.58 -10.52 -0.94
N GLU A 12 -3.08 -10.88 0.23
CA GLU A 12 -4.35 -11.61 0.32
C GLU A 12 -5.53 -10.72 -0.04
N THR A 13 -5.52 -9.45 0.39
CA THR A 13 -6.70 -8.58 0.24
C THR A 13 -7.00 -8.27 -1.22
N VAL A 14 -6.03 -8.33 -2.13
CA VAL A 14 -6.26 -8.01 -3.56
C VAL A 14 -7.25 -8.95 -4.24
N TRP A 15 -7.49 -10.14 -3.67
CA TRP A 15 -8.41 -11.15 -4.19
C TRP A 15 -9.74 -11.21 -3.45
N THR A 16 -9.99 -10.29 -2.50
CA THR A 16 -11.20 -10.29 -1.67
C THR A 16 -12.14 -9.14 -2.01
N GLN A 17 -13.40 -9.24 -1.57
CA GLN A 17 -14.40 -8.20 -1.71
C GLN A 17 -15.18 -8.05 -0.40
N HIS A 18 -15.37 -6.81 0.04
CA HIS A 18 -16.12 -6.46 1.23
C HIS A 18 -16.64 -5.03 1.11
N LYS A 19 -17.95 -4.85 0.89
CA LYS A 19 -18.64 -3.54 0.88
C LYS A 19 -17.92 -2.48 0.02
N ALA A 20 -17.80 -2.74 -1.29
CA ALA A 20 -17.14 -1.88 -2.29
C ALA A 20 -15.62 -1.66 -2.13
N LYS A 21 -14.97 -2.37 -1.20
CA LYS A 21 -13.51 -2.40 -1.02
C LYS A 21 -13.02 -3.84 -0.94
N SER A 22 -11.71 -4.06 -0.88
CA SER A 22 -11.17 -5.41 -0.78
C SER A 22 -11.43 -6.08 0.58
N ALA A 23 -11.23 -5.34 1.67
CA ALA A 23 -11.36 -5.86 3.03
C ALA A 23 -11.68 -4.73 4.04
N SER A 24 -11.81 -5.06 5.32
CA SER A 24 -11.94 -4.05 6.38
C SER A 24 -10.72 -3.10 6.40
N PRO A 25 -10.88 -1.83 6.82
CA PRO A 25 -9.77 -0.86 6.83
C PRO A 25 -8.54 -1.37 7.56
N LYS A 26 -8.74 -1.94 8.77
CA LYS A 26 -7.68 -2.53 9.58
C LYS A 26 -6.96 -3.70 8.88
N LYS A 27 -7.67 -4.58 8.17
CA LYS A 27 -7.02 -5.70 7.44
C LYS A 27 -6.14 -5.16 6.30
N ARG A 28 -6.66 -4.20 5.52
CA ARG A 28 -5.90 -3.56 4.42
C ARG A 28 -4.66 -2.82 4.94
N ALA A 29 -4.81 -2.06 6.03
CA ALA A 29 -3.72 -1.34 6.66
C ALA A 29 -2.63 -2.28 7.18
N ASN A 30 -3.01 -3.35 7.87
CA ASN A 30 -2.05 -4.32 8.42
C ASN A 30 -1.26 -5.03 7.31
N GLU A 31 -1.93 -5.40 6.21
CA GLU A 31 -1.25 -6.02 5.06
C GLU A 31 -0.27 -5.06 4.40
N LEU A 32 -0.68 -3.80 4.17
CA LEU A 32 0.21 -2.76 3.65
C LEU A 32 1.40 -2.50 4.59
N GLN A 33 1.15 -2.36 5.90
CA GLN A 33 2.18 -2.13 6.90
C GLN A 33 3.21 -3.27 6.90
N ALA A 34 2.74 -4.53 6.85
CA ALA A 34 3.62 -5.70 6.77
C ALA A 34 4.47 -5.68 5.49
N MET A 35 3.89 -5.34 4.33
CA MET A 35 4.63 -5.22 3.08
C MET A 35 5.67 -4.10 3.12
N ILE A 36 5.38 -2.98 3.78
CA ILE A 36 6.31 -1.86 3.94
C ILE A 36 7.46 -2.22 4.89
N GLU A 37 7.18 -2.97 5.95
CA GLU A 37 8.21 -3.37 6.90
C GLU A 37 9.07 -4.55 6.41
N ASP A 38 8.60 -5.34 5.44
CA ASP A 38 9.38 -6.42 4.85
C ASP A 38 10.59 -5.88 4.08
N LYS A 39 11.78 -6.38 4.44
CA LYS A 39 13.07 -6.02 3.83
C LYS A 39 13.27 -6.65 2.45
N ASN A 40 12.46 -7.65 2.08
CA ASN A 40 12.55 -8.36 0.81
C ASN A 40 11.60 -7.78 -0.26
N ILE A 41 10.84 -6.73 0.08
CA ILE A 41 9.93 -6.05 -0.84
C ILE A 41 10.50 -4.67 -1.17
N ASP A 42 10.91 -4.48 -2.43
CA ASP A 42 11.50 -3.23 -2.91
C ASP A 42 10.45 -2.22 -3.41
N ILE A 43 9.33 -2.72 -3.93
CA ILE A 43 8.31 -1.93 -4.62
C ILE A 43 6.92 -2.43 -4.24
N ILE A 44 6.02 -1.50 -3.88
CA ILE A 44 4.61 -1.75 -3.63
C ILE A 44 3.79 -1.05 -4.71
N ILE A 45 2.94 -1.83 -5.39
CA ILE A 45 2.06 -1.35 -6.45
C ILE A 45 0.63 -1.79 -6.08
N PRO A 46 -0.22 -0.87 -5.60
CA PRO A 46 -1.64 -1.14 -5.43
C PRO A 46 -2.24 -1.60 -6.76
N PRO A 47 -3.09 -2.65 -6.75
CA PRO A 47 -3.64 -3.18 -8.00
C PRO A 47 -4.66 -2.23 -8.64
N TRP A 48 -5.36 -1.42 -7.84
CA TRP A 48 -6.42 -0.50 -8.25
C TRP A 48 -6.54 0.69 -7.27
N GLY A 49 -7.18 1.77 -7.72
CA GLY A 49 -7.70 2.85 -6.87
C GLY A 49 -9.08 2.54 -6.27
N GLY A 50 -9.89 3.57 -6.01
CA GLY A 50 -11.23 3.46 -5.42
C GLY A 50 -11.73 4.80 -4.87
N GLU A 51 -12.43 4.79 -3.74
CA GLU A 51 -12.84 6.01 -3.04
C GLU A 51 -12.61 5.94 -1.51
N LEU A 52 -12.06 4.83 -1.01
CA LEU A 52 -12.08 4.47 0.43
C LEU A 52 -10.68 4.12 0.97
N LEU A 53 -9.62 4.58 0.31
CA LEU A 53 -8.29 4.43 0.88
C LEU A 53 -8.16 5.19 2.20
N ILE A 54 -8.74 6.39 2.31
CA ILE A 54 -8.57 7.26 3.49
C ILE A 54 -8.86 6.56 4.83
N GLU A 55 -9.78 5.59 4.83
CA GLU A 55 -10.13 4.79 6.01
C GLU A 55 -8.95 4.00 6.61
N ILE A 56 -7.88 3.72 5.84
CA ILE A 56 -6.75 2.93 6.34
C ILE A 56 -5.73 3.78 7.09
N LEU A 57 -5.71 5.10 6.86
CA LEU A 57 -4.63 5.97 7.34
C LEU A 57 -4.51 5.98 8.86
N GLU A 58 -5.63 5.89 9.59
CA GLU A 58 -5.64 5.87 11.06
C GLU A 58 -4.96 4.63 11.66
N TYR A 59 -4.76 3.57 10.87
CA TYR A 59 -4.18 2.30 11.32
C TYR A 59 -2.72 2.14 10.90
N LEU A 60 -2.17 3.07 10.12
CA LEU A 60 -0.78 3.01 9.65
C LEU A 60 0.16 3.65 10.66
N ASP A 61 1.28 2.97 10.93
CA ASP A 61 2.37 3.49 11.76
C ASP A 61 3.51 3.94 10.85
N PHE A 62 3.44 5.20 10.42
CA PHE A 62 4.43 5.83 9.54
C PHE A 62 5.85 5.84 10.14
N THR A 63 6.00 5.75 11.47
CA THR A 63 7.33 5.75 12.11
C THR A 63 8.14 4.50 11.81
N LYS A 64 7.46 3.41 11.38
CA LYS A 64 8.09 2.13 11.01
C LYS A 64 8.31 1.97 9.51
N TRP A 65 7.93 2.97 8.71
CA TRP A 65 8.02 2.87 7.27
C TRP A 65 9.47 2.88 6.80
N LYS A 66 9.84 1.87 6.01
CA LYS A 66 11.14 1.78 5.36
C LYS A 66 11.09 2.46 4.00
N ALA A 67 12.19 3.10 3.62
CA ALA A 67 12.33 3.72 2.30
C ALA A 67 12.21 2.66 1.20
N LYS A 68 11.09 2.67 0.47
CA LYS A 68 10.81 1.82 -0.69
C LYS A 68 9.87 2.53 -1.64
N TRP A 69 9.80 2.05 -2.89
CA TRP A 69 8.90 2.64 -3.88
C TRP A 69 7.46 2.24 -3.57
N VAL A 70 6.62 3.24 -3.31
CA VAL A 70 5.16 3.08 -3.31
C VAL A 70 4.63 3.84 -4.52
N LEU A 71 4.01 3.11 -5.44
CA LEU A 71 3.45 3.67 -6.67
C LEU A 71 1.94 3.85 -6.53
N GLY A 72 1.37 4.81 -7.24
CA GLY A 72 -0.07 4.91 -7.36
C GLY A 72 -0.58 6.19 -8.00
N TYR A 73 -1.88 6.23 -8.26
CA TYR A 73 -2.58 7.43 -8.73
C TYR A 73 -4.07 7.33 -8.35
N SER A 74 -4.84 8.41 -8.54
CA SER A 74 -6.25 8.47 -8.16
C SER A 74 -6.42 8.34 -6.64
N ASP A 75 -7.32 7.49 -6.13
CA ASP A 75 -7.55 7.31 -4.68
C ASP A 75 -6.26 7.02 -3.91
N THR A 76 -5.32 6.29 -4.52
CA THR A 76 -4.07 5.96 -3.85
C THR A 76 -3.17 7.16 -3.65
N SER A 77 -3.39 8.29 -4.35
CA SER A 77 -2.68 9.54 -4.09
C SER A 77 -2.86 10.05 -2.66
N VAL A 78 -3.96 9.68 -1.98
CA VAL A 78 -4.15 9.95 -0.54
C VAL A 78 -3.06 9.26 0.30
N LEU A 79 -2.72 8.01 -0.03
CA LEU A 79 -1.63 7.28 0.63
C LEU A 79 -0.28 7.90 0.32
N LEU A 80 -0.03 8.23 -0.95
CA LEU A 80 1.24 8.78 -1.41
C LEU A 80 1.55 10.12 -0.71
N LEU A 81 0.53 10.99 -0.62
CA LEU A 81 0.62 12.25 0.09
C LEU A 81 0.91 12.04 1.59
N ALA A 82 0.10 11.19 2.25
CA ALA A 82 0.27 10.92 3.67
C ALA A 82 1.65 10.31 3.98
N ALA A 83 2.09 9.34 3.18
CA ALA A 83 3.40 8.71 3.31
C ALA A 83 4.53 9.75 3.18
N THR A 84 4.51 10.54 2.10
CA THR A 84 5.55 11.55 1.86
C THR A 84 5.61 12.58 2.98
N LEU A 85 4.47 13.09 3.43
CA LEU A 85 4.43 14.12 4.48
C LEU A 85 4.86 13.59 5.86
N ASN A 86 4.56 12.33 6.18
CA ASN A 86 4.91 11.75 7.49
C ASN A 86 6.33 11.19 7.56
N THR A 87 6.93 10.83 6.43
CA THR A 87 8.21 10.09 6.40
C THR A 87 9.33 10.80 5.64
N GLY A 88 8.99 11.75 4.75
CA GLY A 88 9.93 12.33 3.80
C GLY A 88 10.35 11.39 2.66
N ILE A 89 9.81 10.17 2.60
CA ILE A 89 10.09 9.21 1.52
C ILE A 89 9.38 9.67 0.25
N ALA A 90 10.10 9.73 -0.86
CA ALA A 90 9.51 10.02 -2.16
C ALA A 90 8.63 8.87 -2.65
N THR A 91 7.45 9.21 -3.16
CA THR A 91 6.50 8.29 -3.79
C THR A 91 6.26 8.64 -5.26
N ALA A 92 5.69 7.72 -6.05
CA ALA A 92 5.48 7.91 -7.49
C ALA A 92 4.03 7.68 -7.93
#